data_AF-A0A6A5X8Q9-F1
#
_entry.id   AF-A0A6A5X8Q9-F1
#
_cell.length_a   1.000
_cell.length_b   1.000
_cell.length_c   1.000
_cell.angle_alpha   90.00
_cell.angle_beta   90.00
_cell.angle_gamma   90.00
#
_symmetry.space_group_name_H-M   'P 1'
#
loop_
_entity.id
_entity.type
_entity.pdbx_description
1 polymer ?
#
loop_
_entity_poly.entity_id
_entity_poly.type
_entity_poly.pdbx_seq_one_letter_code
_entity_poly.pdbx_strand_id
1 'polypeptide(L)'
;MSLIPLPLEILTACFYYLISDVGLEEIWNIRPTSKQFAQAIDYVVFASQPLKSFGRSERTERILRMNKVLYMSFRVNNPLDSLTIYYDQVRRTARTLARMSKQINPEEDERKLYKEFTWSFCERLAELKGFDVFEEASWARPTPATVAALSQDETVAAALTLSKPDVATRLLEAASVVYEGLIFGNPLTGAASHGCPVLVKTLLEKMDFTSCFKSDWFGMSEEMMEFKQRSGFVGGLGLAIKAGHVEVVQILTKWLKDCEVTFQTRNYGFFWLLDAVATRNETIVKELLAMKFCPRASFLRGLQFCCSIEYFNSQESTLKDPYARLPEIQVSPERIAIWNRYEAIIRCVIGLSENSPSDELLRPLGCRALEDALKGEHDEDIDFVLKLGVETGLWDVSSAEMLRGLLHSPLEDGNQSVAKRLNQALQDADSQAKGGA
;
A
#
# COMPACT_ATOMS: atom_id res chain seq x y z
N MET A 1 -43.75 -14.44 32.65
CA MET A 1 -42.92 -14.08 33.82
C MET A 1 -42.20 -12.79 33.51
N SER A 2 -42.46 -11.71 34.23
CA SER A 2 -41.69 -10.46 34.10
C SER A 2 -40.31 -10.69 34.69
N LEU A 3 -39.28 -10.75 33.84
CA LEU A 3 -37.89 -10.83 34.29
C LEU A 3 -37.57 -9.56 35.09
N ILE A 4 -37.16 -9.73 36.34
CA ILE A 4 -36.66 -8.62 37.16
C ILE A 4 -35.40 -8.10 36.46
N PRO A 5 -35.28 -6.79 36.22
CA PRO A 5 -34.05 -6.21 35.67
C PRO A 5 -32.93 -6.43 36.69
N LEU A 6 -32.05 -7.40 36.42
CA LEU A 6 -30.84 -7.60 37.20
C LEU A 6 -29.87 -6.44 36.93
N PRO A 7 -29.32 -5.80 37.97
CA PRO A 7 -28.23 -4.85 37.81
C PRO A 7 -27.05 -5.49 37.05
N LEU A 8 -26.41 -4.71 36.18
CA LEU A 8 -25.31 -5.17 35.34
C LEU A 8 -24.11 -5.64 36.19
N GLU A 9 -23.94 -5.05 37.36
CA GLU A 9 -22.90 -5.37 38.33
C GLU A 9 -23.05 -6.80 38.87
N ILE A 10 -24.28 -7.22 39.19
CA ILE A 10 -24.56 -8.58 39.67
C ILE A 10 -24.30 -9.57 38.54
N LEU A 11 -24.75 -9.26 37.33
CA LEU A 11 -24.52 -10.10 36.16
C LEU A 11 -23.02 -10.26 35.86
N THR A 12 -22.26 -9.17 35.95
CA THR A 12 -20.79 -9.14 35.79
C THR A 12 -20.11 -10.02 36.83
N ALA A 13 -20.53 -9.94 38.10
CA ALA A 13 -20.01 -10.79 39.17
C ALA A 13 -20.31 -12.28 38.91
N CYS A 14 -21.54 -12.61 38.49
CA CYS A 14 -21.92 -13.98 38.11
C CYS A 14 -21.00 -14.53 37.01
N PHE A 15 -20.74 -13.75 35.95
CA PHE A 15 -19.82 -14.19 34.89
C PHE A 15 -18.38 -14.33 35.37
N TYR A 16 -17.91 -13.47 36.26
CA TYR A 16 -16.57 -13.62 36.84
C TYR A 16 -16.43 -14.95 37.61
N TYR A 17 -17.43 -15.29 38.44
CA TYR A 17 -17.47 -16.58 39.12
C TYR A 17 -17.56 -17.75 38.14
N LEU A 18 -18.42 -17.66 37.14
CA LEU A 18 -18.58 -18.71 36.14
C LEU A 18 -17.30 -18.92 35.32
N ILE A 19 -16.59 -17.87 34.89
CA ILE A 19 -15.28 -18.03 34.21
C ILE A 19 -14.27 -18.73 35.12
N SER A 20 -14.32 -18.48 36.42
CA SER A 20 -13.43 -19.13 37.38
C SER A 20 -13.74 -20.63 37.55
N ASP A 21 -15.01 -21.01 37.40
CA ASP A 21 -15.51 -22.38 37.57
C ASP A 21 -15.38 -23.21 36.28
N VAL A 22 -15.95 -22.73 35.17
CA VAL A 22 -16.04 -23.48 33.89
C VAL A 22 -15.01 -23.04 32.84
N GLY A 23 -14.29 -21.94 33.08
CA GLY A 23 -13.28 -21.41 32.15
C GLY A 23 -13.83 -20.46 31.08
N LEU A 24 -12.91 -19.83 30.34
CA LEU A 24 -13.20 -18.86 29.28
C LEU A 24 -13.96 -19.45 28.10
N GLU A 25 -13.66 -20.70 27.72
CA GLU A 25 -14.24 -21.33 26.52
C GLU A 25 -15.75 -21.54 26.67
N GLU A 26 -16.16 -22.10 27.80
CA GLU A 26 -17.58 -22.38 28.04
C GLU A 26 -18.39 -21.09 28.18
N ILE A 27 -17.80 -20.06 28.79
CA ILE A 27 -18.43 -18.75 28.89
C ILE A 27 -18.55 -18.07 27.52
N TRP A 28 -17.57 -18.27 26.64
CA TRP A 28 -17.65 -17.75 25.29
C TRP A 28 -18.76 -18.45 24.48
N ASN A 29 -19.03 -19.73 24.71
CA ASN A 29 -20.08 -20.49 24.02
C ASN A 29 -21.50 -19.98 24.35
N ILE A 30 -21.72 -19.45 25.56
CA ILE A 30 -23.03 -18.90 25.96
C ILE A 30 -23.26 -17.46 25.49
N ARG A 31 -22.24 -16.80 24.94
CA ARG A 31 -22.29 -15.41 24.43
C ARG A 31 -23.47 -15.11 23.49
N PRO A 32 -23.87 -15.99 22.54
CA PRO A 32 -24.93 -15.69 21.57
C PRO A 32 -26.35 -15.56 22.15
N THR A 33 -26.56 -15.80 23.45
CA THR A 33 -27.89 -15.90 24.07
C THR A 33 -28.69 -14.59 24.00
N SER A 34 -28.07 -13.44 24.23
CA SER A 34 -28.71 -12.12 24.08
C SER A 34 -27.67 -11.01 23.92
N LYS A 35 -28.08 -9.85 23.38
CA LYS A 35 -27.19 -8.69 23.22
C LYS A 35 -26.60 -8.20 24.55
N GLN A 36 -27.41 -8.16 25.61
CA GLN A 36 -26.97 -7.71 26.95
C GLN A 36 -26.00 -8.72 27.58
N PHE A 37 -26.27 -10.02 27.43
CA PHE A 37 -25.35 -11.07 27.87
C PHE A 37 -24.04 -11.01 27.10
N ALA A 38 -24.09 -10.85 25.79
CA ALA A 38 -22.91 -10.71 24.96
C ALA A 38 -22.03 -9.54 25.41
N GLN A 39 -22.64 -8.37 25.68
CA GLN A 39 -21.92 -7.19 26.18
C GLN A 39 -21.28 -7.42 27.55
N ALA A 40 -21.98 -8.07 28.48
CA ALA A 40 -21.45 -8.38 29.79
C ALA A 40 -20.32 -9.42 29.72
N ILE A 41 -20.47 -10.45 28.90
CA ILE A 41 -19.43 -11.45 28.64
C ILE A 41 -18.22 -10.80 27.98
N ASP A 42 -18.41 -9.96 26.95
CA ASP A 42 -17.33 -9.23 26.29
C ASP A 42 -16.54 -8.39 27.29
N TYR A 43 -17.24 -7.65 28.17
CA TYR A 43 -16.59 -6.87 29.21
C TYR A 43 -15.80 -7.74 30.19
N VAL A 44 -16.41 -8.79 30.75
CA VAL A 44 -15.72 -9.62 31.75
C VAL A 44 -14.54 -10.36 31.11
N VAL A 45 -14.73 -10.94 29.93
CA VAL A 45 -13.69 -11.68 29.20
C VAL A 45 -12.54 -10.76 28.84
N PHE A 46 -12.80 -9.63 28.17
CA PHE A 46 -11.73 -8.82 27.60
C PHE A 46 -11.22 -7.68 28.50
N ALA A 47 -12.08 -7.10 29.34
CA ALA A 47 -11.69 -6.02 30.25
C ALA A 47 -11.17 -6.54 31.60
N SER A 48 -11.59 -7.73 32.04
CA SER A 48 -11.26 -8.23 33.39
C SER A 48 -10.32 -9.43 33.42
N GLN A 49 -10.25 -10.26 32.37
CA GLN A 49 -9.37 -11.44 32.40
C GLN A 49 -7.92 -11.10 32.00
N PRO A 50 -6.92 -11.53 32.79
CA PRO A 50 -5.53 -11.26 32.45
C PRO A 50 -5.12 -11.96 31.14
N LEU A 51 -4.11 -11.43 30.45
CA LEU A 51 -3.65 -11.93 29.14
C LEU A 51 -3.29 -13.43 29.21
N LYS A 52 -2.68 -13.86 30.32
CA LYS A 52 -2.35 -15.27 30.60
C LYS A 52 -3.56 -16.22 30.59
N SER A 53 -4.79 -15.71 30.78
CA SER A 53 -5.99 -16.53 30.70
C SER A 53 -6.30 -16.97 29.27
N PHE A 54 -5.84 -16.23 28.26
CA PHE A 54 -6.05 -16.55 26.85
C PHE A 54 -5.00 -17.49 26.24
N GLY A 55 -3.85 -17.70 26.91
CA GLY A 55 -2.77 -18.58 26.45
C GLY A 55 -2.85 -20.02 26.99
N ARG A 56 -4.00 -20.42 27.57
CA ARG A 56 -4.16 -21.76 28.18
C ARG A 56 -4.55 -22.83 27.18
N SER A 57 -5.13 -22.45 26.04
CA SER A 57 -5.59 -23.35 24.99
C SER A 57 -5.62 -22.65 23.64
N GLU A 58 -5.52 -23.42 22.54
CA GLU A 58 -5.62 -22.88 21.18
C GLU A 58 -6.96 -22.16 20.94
N ARG A 59 -8.04 -22.61 21.59
CA ARG A 59 -9.37 -22.01 21.45
C ARG A 59 -9.45 -20.65 22.14
N THR A 60 -8.89 -20.51 23.34
CA THR A 60 -8.86 -19.21 24.04
C THR A 60 -7.94 -18.20 23.34
N GLU A 61 -6.84 -18.66 22.75
CA GLU A 61 -6.01 -17.82 21.89
C GLU A 61 -6.79 -17.35 20.65
N ARG A 62 -7.51 -18.26 20.01
CA ARG A 62 -8.34 -17.95 18.84
C ARG A 62 -9.42 -16.91 19.18
N ILE A 63 -10.06 -17.02 20.35
CA ILE A 63 -11.02 -16.03 20.85
C ILE A 63 -10.35 -14.65 20.91
N LEU A 64 -9.15 -14.55 21.49
CA LEU A 64 -8.45 -13.27 21.56
C LEU A 64 -8.07 -12.74 20.18
N ARG A 65 -7.48 -13.58 19.32
CA ARG A 65 -7.05 -13.19 17.95
C ARG A 65 -8.21 -12.66 17.12
N MET A 66 -9.38 -13.31 17.20
CA MET A 66 -10.58 -12.87 16.48
C MET A 66 -11.21 -11.60 17.06
N ASN A 67 -10.93 -11.26 18.32
CA ASN A 67 -11.53 -10.13 19.03
C ASN A 67 -10.48 -9.13 19.52
N LYS A 68 -9.31 -9.06 18.89
CA LYS A 68 -8.19 -8.24 19.35
C LYS A 68 -8.54 -6.75 19.48
N VAL A 69 -9.35 -6.21 18.58
CA VAL A 69 -9.77 -4.80 18.58
C VAL A 69 -10.61 -4.52 19.82
N LEU A 70 -11.57 -5.40 20.09
CA LEU A 70 -12.42 -5.32 21.26
C LEU A 70 -11.60 -5.43 22.54
N TYR A 71 -10.68 -6.38 22.61
CA TYR A 71 -9.73 -6.52 23.71
C TYR A 71 -8.92 -5.24 23.96
N MET A 72 -8.26 -4.73 22.93
CA MET A 72 -7.47 -3.51 23.02
C MET A 72 -8.33 -2.32 23.47
N SER A 73 -9.54 -2.17 22.92
CA SER A 73 -10.42 -1.04 23.27
C SER A 73 -10.82 -1.01 24.75
N PHE A 74 -10.99 -2.18 25.38
CA PHE A 74 -11.20 -2.28 26.82
C PHE A 74 -9.90 -2.00 27.59
N ARG A 75 -8.77 -2.51 27.11
CA ARG A 75 -7.45 -2.32 27.74
C ARG A 75 -6.95 -0.89 27.72
N VAL A 76 -7.33 -0.08 26.73
CA VAL A 76 -7.08 1.37 26.70
C VAL A 76 -7.60 2.05 27.99
N ASN A 77 -8.74 1.60 28.51
CA ASN A 77 -9.34 2.19 29.71
C ASN A 77 -9.00 1.43 31.00
N ASN A 78 -8.63 0.14 30.90
CA ASN A 78 -8.27 -0.72 32.04
C ASN A 78 -7.03 -1.58 31.71
N PRO A 79 -5.81 -1.02 31.82
CA PRO A 79 -4.58 -1.75 31.51
C PRO A 79 -4.18 -2.61 32.72
N LEU A 80 -4.64 -3.86 32.75
CA LEU A 80 -4.36 -4.78 33.86
C LEU A 80 -2.94 -5.38 33.78
N ASP A 81 -2.56 -5.93 32.63
CA ASP A 81 -1.35 -6.77 32.50
C ASP A 81 -0.82 -6.85 31.06
N SER A 82 -0.96 -5.75 30.31
CA SER A 82 -0.52 -5.67 28.91
C SER A 82 -0.07 -4.25 28.56
N LEU A 83 1.01 -4.12 27.76
CA LEU A 83 1.39 -2.97 26.93
C LEU A 83 0.93 -1.58 27.41
N THR A 84 1.09 -1.28 28.70
CA THR A 84 0.51 -0.10 29.38
C THR A 84 0.85 1.20 28.67
N ILE A 85 2.08 1.28 28.16
CA ILE A 85 2.59 2.46 27.46
C ILE A 85 1.82 2.74 26.16
N TYR A 86 1.51 1.70 25.37
CA TYR A 86 0.77 1.85 24.12
C TYR A 86 -0.68 2.26 24.38
N TYR A 87 -1.34 1.60 25.33
CA TYR A 87 -2.71 1.91 25.72
C TYR A 87 -2.85 3.31 26.31
N ASP A 88 -1.88 3.73 27.12
CA ASP A 88 -1.83 5.09 27.65
C ASP A 88 -1.66 6.12 26.56
N GLN A 89 -0.81 5.84 25.57
CA GLN A 89 -0.61 6.74 24.44
C GLN A 89 -1.86 6.83 23.55
N VAL A 90 -2.48 5.69 23.20
CA VAL A 90 -3.78 5.67 22.48
C VAL A 90 -4.83 6.49 23.23
N ARG A 91 -4.95 6.29 24.54
CA ARG A 91 -5.88 7.02 25.40
C ARG A 91 -5.62 8.52 25.40
N ARG A 92 -4.36 8.94 25.54
CA ARG A 92 -3.96 10.36 25.56
C ARG A 92 -4.23 11.00 24.20
N THR A 93 -3.76 10.38 23.12
CA THR A 93 -3.92 10.89 21.75
C THR A 93 -5.39 11.00 21.36
N ALA A 94 -6.20 9.96 21.62
CA ALA A 94 -7.64 10.00 21.33
C ALA A 94 -8.36 11.14 22.07
N ARG A 95 -8.02 11.39 23.34
CA ARG A 95 -8.60 12.51 24.12
C ARG A 95 -8.17 13.86 23.56
N THR A 96 -6.89 14.01 23.24
CA THR A 96 -6.36 15.26 22.68
C THR A 96 -7.06 15.58 21.36
N LEU A 97 -7.14 14.61 20.45
CA LEU A 97 -7.80 14.80 19.15
C LEU A 97 -9.30 15.06 19.28
N ALA A 98 -10.00 14.36 20.20
CA ALA A 98 -11.43 14.60 20.43
C ALA A 98 -11.70 16.03 20.93
N ARG A 99 -10.85 16.54 21.83
CA ARG A 99 -10.93 17.94 22.31
C ARG A 99 -10.63 18.94 21.20
N MET A 100 -9.59 18.70 20.41
CA MET A 100 -9.24 19.59 19.30
C MET A 100 -10.33 19.61 18.23
N SER A 101 -10.89 18.46 17.89
CA SER A 101 -12.00 18.35 16.94
C SER A 101 -13.22 19.14 17.44
N LYS A 102 -13.59 18.97 18.72
CA LYS A 102 -14.67 19.77 19.33
C LYS A 102 -14.38 21.28 19.40
N GLN A 103 -13.13 21.67 19.60
CA GLN A 103 -12.77 23.09 19.56
C GLN A 103 -12.94 23.70 18.16
N ILE A 104 -12.71 22.91 17.11
CA ILE A 104 -12.89 23.33 15.71
C ILE A 104 -14.38 23.26 15.33
N ASN A 105 -15.08 22.20 15.76
CA ASN A 105 -16.49 21.98 15.53
C ASN A 105 -17.24 21.75 16.86
N PRO A 106 -17.80 22.82 17.48
CA PRO A 106 -18.47 22.75 18.78
C PRO A 106 -19.70 21.84 18.84
N GLU A 107 -20.28 21.48 17.69
CA GLU A 107 -21.45 20.59 17.62
C GLU A 107 -21.09 19.12 17.89
N GLU A 108 -19.81 18.75 17.78
CA GLU A 108 -19.37 17.38 17.99
C GLU A 108 -19.32 16.99 19.48
N ASP A 109 -19.79 15.79 19.80
CA ASP A 109 -19.67 15.21 21.14
C ASP A 109 -18.28 14.60 21.35
N GLU A 110 -17.46 15.25 22.18
CA GLU A 110 -16.13 14.78 22.61
C GLU A 110 -16.13 13.33 23.10
N ARG A 111 -17.17 12.89 23.83
CA ARG A 111 -17.23 11.51 24.34
C ARG A 111 -17.45 10.51 23.21
N LYS A 112 -18.25 10.88 22.21
CA LYS A 112 -18.48 10.06 21.02
C LYS A 112 -17.21 9.96 20.18
N LEU A 113 -16.57 11.10 19.89
CA LEU A 113 -15.30 11.17 19.17
C LEU A 113 -14.20 10.37 19.86
N TYR A 114 -14.06 10.50 21.18
CA TYR A 114 -13.06 9.73 21.93
C TYR A 114 -13.22 8.23 21.74
N LYS A 115 -14.46 7.72 21.79
CA LYS A 115 -14.74 6.29 21.57
C LYS A 115 -14.44 5.87 20.13
N GLU A 116 -14.83 6.68 19.16
CA GLU A 116 -14.56 6.45 17.74
C GLU A 116 -13.05 6.40 17.46
N PHE A 117 -12.31 7.41 17.89
CA PHE A 117 -10.86 7.49 17.69
C PHE A 117 -10.14 6.34 18.39
N THR A 118 -10.53 6.00 19.62
CA THR A 118 -9.97 4.85 20.35
C THR A 118 -10.18 3.56 19.58
N TRP A 119 -11.38 3.35 19.04
CA TRP A 119 -11.70 2.15 18.26
C TRP A 119 -10.85 2.07 16.98
N SER A 120 -10.79 3.15 16.19
CA SER A 120 -10.00 3.20 14.96
C SER A 120 -8.50 2.98 15.21
N PHE A 121 -7.97 3.52 16.31
CA PHE A 121 -6.58 3.24 16.71
C PHE A 121 -6.36 1.77 17.07
N CYS A 122 -7.30 1.15 17.78
CA CYS A 122 -7.23 -0.27 18.07
C CYS A 122 -7.32 -1.13 16.79
N GLU A 123 -8.17 -0.78 15.82
CA GLU A 123 -8.23 -1.44 14.50
C GLU A 123 -6.89 -1.35 13.78
N ARG A 124 -6.28 -0.17 13.76
CA ARG A 124 -5.01 0.04 13.08
C ARG A 124 -3.87 -0.74 13.72
N LEU A 125 -3.75 -0.67 15.05
CA LEU A 125 -2.76 -1.45 15.81
C LEU A 125 -2.91 -2.94 15.55
N ALA A 126 -4.15 -3.40 15.47
CA ALA A 126 -4.49 -4.76 15.12
C ALA A 126 -3.88 -5.16 13.76
N GLU A 127 -4.01 -4.32 12.74
CA GLU A 127 -3.56 -4.64 11.37
C GLU A 127 -2.04 -4.63 11.19
N LEU A 128 -1.28 -4.07 12.14
CA LEU A 128 0.17 -4.01 12.04
C LEU A 128 0.78 -5.42 12.01
N LYS A 129 1.52 -5.72 10.94
CA LYS A 129 2.27 -6.97 10.82
C LYS A 129 3.27 -7.07 11.98
N GLY A 130 3.24 -8.19 12.71
CA GLY A 130 4.10 -8.41 13.88
C GLY A 130 3.58 -7.79 15.17
N PHE A 131 2.39 -7.16 15.17
CA PHE A 131 1.68 -6.87 16.40
C PHE A 131 0.94 -8.14 16.86
N ASP A 132 1.54 -8.85 17.82
CA ASP A 132 0.87 -9.91 18.56
C ASP A 132 0.64 -9.44 20.00
N VAL A 133 -0.62 -9.53 20.44
CA VAL A 133 -1.01 -9.20 21.82
C VAL A 133 -0.29 -10.11 22.81
N PHE A 134 0.14 -11.30 22.39
CA PHE A 134 0.91 -12.26 23.18
C PHE A 134 2.42 -12.03 23.15
N GLU A 135 2.97 -11.33 22.14
CA GLU A 135 4.42 -11.12 22.00
C GLU A 135 4.82 -9.72 22.46
N GLU A 136 5.12 -9.59 23.76
CA GLU A 136 5.71 -8.37 24.34
C GLU A 136 7.15 -8.08 23.87
N ALA A 137 7.79 -9.01 23.15
CA ALA A 137 9.25 -9.10 23.06
C ALA A 137 9.87 -8.55 21.76
N SER A 138 9.10 -8.33 20.69
CA SER A 138 9.66 -7.95 19.38
C SER A 138 9.76 -6.43 19.14
N TRP A 139 9.14 -5.62 19.99
CA TRP A 139 9.16 -4.16 19.89
C TRP A 139 10.07 -3.62 20.99
N ALA A 140 11.09 -2.84 20.62
CA ALA A 140 11.93 -2.13 21.58
C ALA A 140 11.02 -1.36 22.54
N ARG A 141 10.95 -1.77 23.82
CA ARG A 141 10.02 -1.18 24.79
C ARG A 141 10.31 0.31 24.88
N PRO A 142 9.42 1.18 24.38
CA PRO A 142 9.66 2.60 24.48
C PRO A 142 9.67 2.99 25.96
N THR A 143 10.65 3.78 26.38
CA THR A 143 10.65 4.32 27.74
C THR A 143 9.56 5.39 27.86
N PRO A 144 9.05 5.69 29.06
CA PRO A 144 8.13 6.82 29.25
C PRO A 144 8.70 8.14 28.73
N ALA A 145 10.02 8.35 28.83
CA ALA A 145 10.71 9.51 28.29
C ALA A 145 10.67 9.55 26.76
N THR A 146 10.85 8.40 26.11
CA THR A 146 10.70 8.23 24.66
C THR A 146 9.31 8.64 24.18
N VAL A 147 8.26 8.14 24.85
CA VAL A 147 6.88 8.45 24.47
C VAL A 147 6.54 9.91 24.71
N ALA A 148 7.06 10.51 25.78
CA ALA A 148 6.86 11.93 26.04
C ALA A 148 7.52 12.81 24.96
N ALA A 149 8.76 12.48 24.56
CA ALA A 149 9.49 13.21 23.52
C ALA A 149 8.78 13.16 22.16
N LEU A 150 8.18 12.02 21.83
CA LEU A 150 7.45 11.78 20.56
C LEU A 150 5.98 12.18 20.60
N SER A 151 5.46 12.70 21.72
CA SER A 151 4.02 12.85 21.92
C SER A 151 3.34 13.78 20.91
N GLN A 152 4.03 14.82 20.45
CA GLN A 152 3.52 15.74 19.43
C GLN A 152 3.49 15.06 18.06
N ASP A 153 4.58 14.39 17.66
CA ASP A 153 4.68 13.66 16.39
C ASP A 153 3.62 12.55 16.30
N GLU A 154 3.41 11.82 17.39
CA GLU A 154 2.35 10.80 17.50
C GLU A 154 0.96 11.39 17.32
N THR A 155 0.73 12.60 17.85
CA THR A 155 -0.58 13.26 17.73
C THR A 155 -0.81 13.73 16.29
N VAL A 156 0.23 14.21 15.60
CA VAL A 156 0.18 14.55 14.16
C VAL A 156 -0.10 13.30 13.33
N ALA A 157 0.69 12.23 13.52
CA ALA A 157 0.51 10.95 12.83
C ALA A 157 -0.90 10.39 13.02
N ALA A 158 -1.41 10.45 14.25
CA ALA A 158 -2.75 10.00 14.58
C ALA A 158 -3.85 10.83 13.93
N ALA A 159 -3.74 12.16 13.92
CA ALA A 159 -4.71 13.05 13.27
C ALA A 159 -4.83 12.74 11.76
N LEU A 160 -3.69 12.50 11.11
CA LEU A 160 -3.63 12.14 9.70
C LEU A 160 -4.16 10.74 9.43
N THR A 161 -3.90 9.79 10.33
CA THR A 161 -4.46 8.43 10.25
C THR A 161 -5.98 8.44 10.32
N LEU A 162 -6.57 9.37 11.08
CA LEU A 162 -8.02 9.51 11.23
C LEU A 162 -8.68 10.43 10.20
N SER A 163 -7.96 10.90 9.18
CA SER A 163 -8.48 11.88 8.21
C SER A 163 -9.08 13.13 8.87
N LYS A 164 -8.38 13.72 9.86
CA LYS A 164 -8.79 14.99 10.49
C LYS A 164 -7.89 16.13 10.00
N PRO A 165 -8.09 16.63 8.76
CA PRO A 165 -7.18 17.59 8.15
C PRO A 165 -7.09 18.91 8.93
N ASP A 166 -8.20 19.43 9.46
CA ASP A 166 -8.18 20.70 10.22
C ASP A 166 -7.37 20.59 11.52
N VAL A 167 -7.52 19.44 12.20
CA VAL A 167 -6.74 19.14 13.41
C VAL A 167 -5.27 18.95 13.05
N ALA A 168 -4.97 18.22 11.97
CA ALA A 168 -3.61 17.99 11.50
C ALA A 168 -2.92 19.30 11.09
N THR A 169 -3.60 20.19 10.34
CA THR A 169 -3.07 21.51 9.97
C THR A 169 -2.70 22.31 11.21
N ARG A 170 -3.59 22.40 12.19
CA ARG A 170 -3.34 23.13 13.43
C ARG A 170 -2.15 22.56 14.23
N LEU A 171 -1.99 21.23 14.24
CA LEU A 171 -0.85 20.58 14.88
C LEU A 171 0.46 20.84 14.13
N LEU A 172 0.42 20.84 12.80
CA LEU A 172 1.58 21.08 11.94
C LEU A 172 2.06 22.54 12.01
N GLU A 173 1.14 23.50 12.12
CA GLU A 173 1.48 24.92 12.32
C GLU A 173 2.34 25.13 13.57
N ALA A 174 2.07 24.38 14.64
CA ALA A 174 2.81 24.42 15.90
C ALA A 174 4.10 23.56 15.91
N ALA A 175 4.27 22.66 14.94
CA ALA A 175 5.44 21.78 14.86
C ALA A 175 6.58 22.43 14.08
N SER A 176 7.80 22.40 14.61
CA SER A 176 9.00 22.86 13.89
C SER A 176 9.52 21.80 12.93
N VAL A 177 9.63 20.55 13.41
CA VAL A 177 10.01 19.37 12.63
C VAL A 177 9.05 18.23 13.00
N VAL A 178 8.75 17.36 12.04
CA VAL A 178 7.84 16.23 12.25
C VAL A 178 8.58 14.91 12.00
N TYR A 179 8.56 14.04 13.00
CA TYR A 179 9.20 12.72 12.94
C TYR A 179 8.19 11.58 12.81
N GLU A 180 8.70 10.38 12.56
CA GLU A 180 7.90 9.15 12.61
C GLU A 180 7.46 8.86 14.05
N GLY A 181 6.15 8.72 14.25
CA GLY A 181 5.58 8.23 15.50
C GLY A 181 5.89 6.76 15.69
N LEU A 182 6.10 6.34 16.93
CA LEU A 182 6.32 4.94 17.28
C LEU A 182 5.06 4.08 17.07
N ILE A 183 3.89 4.63 17.37
CA ILE A 183 2.62 3.89 17.39
C ILE A 183 1.85 4.10 16.10
N PHE A 184 1.68 5.35 15.70
CA PHE A 184 0.86 5.69 14.53
C PHE A 184 1.68 5.79 13.24
N GLY A 185 2.99 5.54 13.33
CA GLY A 185 3.90 5.49 12.19
C GLY A 185 4.20 6.88 11.62
N ASN A 186 4.60 6.90 10.35
CA ASN A 186 5.04 8.11 9.71
C ASN A 186 3.85 8.97 9.24
N PRO A 187 3.72 10.24 9.68
CA PRO A 187 2.69 11.18 9.25
C PRO A 187 2.45 11.26 7.74
N LEU A 188 3.52 11.21 6.94
CA LEU A 188 3.43 11.28 5.48
C LEU A 188 2.66 10.10 4.90
N THR A 189 2.76 8.92 5.51
CA THR A 189 2.00 7.74 5.06
C THR A 189 0.49 7.95 5.23
N GLY A 190 0.07 8.52 6.36
CA GLY A 190 -1.34 8.84 6.62
C GLY A 190 -1.87 9.97 5.75
N ALA A 191 -1.08 11.04 5.55
CA ALA A 191 -1.48 12.13 4.65
C ALA A 191 -1.60 11.66 3.19
N ALA A 192 -0.67 10.79 2.77
CA ALA A 192 -0.64 10.28 1.42
C ALA A 192 -1.75 9.26 1.13
N SER A 193 -2.08 8.38 2.08
CA SER A 193 -3.17 7.40 1.91
C SER A 193 -4.55 8.04 1.80
N HIS A 194 -4.74 9.22 2.40
CA HIS A 194 -6.01 9.95 2.38
C HIS A 194 -6.09 11.00 1.27
N GLY A 195 -5.07 11.13 0.43
CA GLY A 195 -5.13 12.02 -0.72
C GLY A 195 -5.22 13.49 -0.32
N CYS A 196 -4.41 13.92 0.65
CA CYS A 196 -4.40 15.31 1.12
C CYS A 196 -3.14 16.09 0.64
N PRO A 197 -3.14 16.63 -0.60
CA PRO A 197 -2.01 17.36 -1.20
C PRO A 197 -1.40 18.46 -0.31
N VAL A 198 -2.25 19.25 0.34
CA VAL A 198 -1.82 20.37 1.18
C VAL A 198 -0.98 19.87 2.36
N LEU A 199 -1.49 18.86 3.07
CA LEU A 199 -0.80 18.27 4.22
C LEU A 199 0.48 17.55 3.81
N VAL A 200 0.48 16.89 2.65
CA VAL A 200 1.69 16.26 2.09
C VAL A 200 2.77 17.31 1.82
N LYS A 201 2.43 18.43 1.17
CA LYS A 201 3.39 19.53 0.94
C LYS A 201 3.93 20.09 2.25
N THR A 202 3.05 20.42 3.20
CA THR A 202 3.44 20.96 4.51
C THR A 202 4.33 19.98 5.29
N LEU A 203 4.05 18.67 5.21
CA LEU A 203 4.90 17.65 5.82
C LEU A 203 6.27 17.59 5.15
N LEU A 204 6.35 17.59 3.82
CA LEU A 204 7.63 17.57 3.12
C LEU A 204 8.49 18.81 3.43
N GLU A 205 7.86 19.97 3.66
CA GLU A 205 8.55 21.20 4.10
C GLU A 205 9.03 21.15 5.55
N LYS A 206 8.31 20.44 6.43
CA LYS A 206 8.61 20.30 7.86
C LYS A 206 9.40 19.03 8.20
N MET A 207 9.58 18.13 7.24
CA MET A 207 10.41 16.96 7.39
C MET A 207 11.85 17.36 7.19
N ASP A 208 12.66 17.24 8.24
CA ASP A 208 14.08 17.52 8.10
C ASP A 208 14.82 16.29 7.59
N PHE A 209 14.86 16.16 6.27
CA PHE A 209 15.65 15.12 5.60
C PHE A 209 17.17 15.35 5.74
N THR A 210 17.61 16.51 6.27
CA THR A 210 19.02 16.95 6.36
C THR A 210 19.58 17.10 7.79
N SER A 211 18.75 17.13 8.83
CA SER A 211 19.18 17.18 10.24
C SER A 211 19.04 15.85 10.97
N CYS A 212 18.50 14.83 10.33
CA CYS A 212 18.54 13.45 10.84
C CYS A 212 19.98 12.93 10.99
N PHE A 213 20.95 13.65 10.44
CA PHE A 213 22.38 13.42 10.48
C PHE A 213 23.07 13.91 11.79
N LYS A 214 22.34 14.43 12.80
CA LYS A 214 22.97 15.08 13.97
C LYS A 214 22.46 14.71 15.36
N SER A 215 21.54 13.77 15.52
CA SER A 215 21.03 13.45 16.87
C SER A 215 21.16 11.99 17.24
N ASP A 216 21.69 11.75 18.45
CA ASP A 216 21.72 10.50 19.22
C ASP A 216 20.31 10.02 19.60
N TRP A 217 19.41 9.90 18.63
CA TRP A 217 18.11 9.29 18.81
C TRP A 217 18.33 7.78 19.03
N PHE A 218 18.05 7.31 20.25
CA PHE A 218 18.03 5.89 20.64
C PHE A 218 19.35 5.11 20.54
N GLY A 219 20.50 5.78 20.33
CA GLY A 219 21.72 5.07 19.92
C GLY A 219 21.54 4.32 18.59
N MET A 220 20.55 4.72 17.79
CA MET A 220 20.40 4.27 16.41
C MET A 220 21.45 4.96 15.56
N SER A 221 22.09 4.21 14.65
CA SER A 221 22.99 4.81 13.67
C SER A 221 22.21 5.78 12.79
N GLU A 222 22.92 6.79 12.29
CA GLU A 222 22.47 7.75 11.28
C GLU A 222 21.80 7.05 10.08
N GLU A 223 22.35 5.89 9.68
CA GLU A 223 21.83 5.01 8.62
C GLU A 223 20.44 4.42 8.94
N MET A 224 20.13 4.12 10.21
CA MET A 224 18.84 3.54 10.61
C MET A 224 17.73 4.59 10.62
N MET A 225 18.06 5.84 10.99
CA MET A 225 17.14 6.98 10.91
C MET A 225 16.83 7.33 9.45
N GLU A 226 17.87 7.33 8.60
CA GLU A 226 17.74 7.49 7.15
C GLU A 226 16.84 6.39 6.56
N PHE A 227 17.03 5.13 6.96
CA PHE A 227 16.19 4.01 6.52
C PHE A 227 14.71 4.19 6.90
N LYS A 228 14.42 4.64 8.13
CA LYS A 228 13.04 4.81 8.62
C LYS A 228 12.28 5.94 7.94
N GLN A 229 12.88 7.12 7.79
CA GLN A 229 12.24 8.21 7.06
C GLN A 229 12.07 7.89 5.57
N ARG A 230 13.07 7.23 4.96
CA ARG A 230 12.93 6.67 3.62
C ARG A 230 11.80 5.66 3.56
N SER A 231 11.64 4.81 4.57
CA SER A 231 10.54 3.83 4.63
C SER A 231 9.17 4.52 4.70
N GLY A 232 9.07 5.63 5.44
CA GLY A 232 7.86 6.44 5.52
C GLY A 232 7.51 7.13 4.20
N PHE A 233 8.49 7.73 3.53
CA PHE A 233 8.30 8.29 2.18
C PHE A 233 7.89 7.20 1.19
N VAL A 234 8.61 6.08 1.19
CA VAL A 234 8.37 4.95 0.30
C VAL A 234 6.99 4.34 0.51
N GLY A 235 6.60 4.18 1.78
CA GLY A 235 5.28 3.73 2.18
C GLY A 235 4.19 4.73 1.79
N GLY A 236 4.44 6.03 1.96
CA GLY A 236 3.50 7.10 1.59
C GLY A 236 3.24 7.13 0.09
N LEU A 237 4.29 7.10 -0.73
CA LEU A 237 4.15 7.03 -2.19
C LEU A 237 3.41 5.74 -2.61
N GLY A 238 3.78 4.59 -2.04
CA GLY A 238 3.09 3.32 -2.31
C GLY A 238 1.59 3.36 -1.97
N LEU A 239 1.22 3.94 -0.82
CA LEU A 239 -0.18 4.07 -0.42
C LEU A 239 -0.95 5.07 -1.29
N ALA A 240 -0.33 6.20 -1.68
CA ALA A 240 -0.94 7.15 -2.61
C ALA A 240 -1.19 6.51 -3.98
N ILE A 241 -0.26 5.70 -4.47
CA ILE A 241 -0.41 4.95 -5.72
C ILE A 241 -1.57 3.97 -5.61
N LYS A 242 -1.58 3.10 -4.58
CA LYS A 242 -2.65 2.11 -4.37
C LYS A 242 -4.03 2.74 -4.24
N ALA A 243 -4.11 3.93 -3.63
CA ALA A 243 -5.35 4.67 -3.48
C ALA A 243 -5.71 5.51 -4.72
N GLY A 244 -4.84 5.61 -5.73
CA GLY A 244 -5.09 6.36 -6.95
C GLY A 244 -4.99 7.88 -6.83
N HIS A 245 -4.31 8.40 -5.80
CA HIS A 245 -4.22 9.83 -5.51
C HIS A 245 -3.20 10.55 -6.38
N VAL A 246 -3.57 10.84 -7.64
CA VAL A 246 -2.67 11.40 -8.68
C VAL A 246 -1.90 12.63 -8.21
N GLU A 247 -2.57 13.62 -7.62
CA GLU A 247 -1.92 14.87 -7.20
C GLU A 247 -0.88 14.63 -6.10
N VAL A 248 -1.17 13.74 -5.15
CA VAL A 248 -0.22 13.37 -4.09
C VAL A 248 0.98 12.64 -4.69
N VAL A 249 0.75 11.71 -5.62
CA VAL A 249 1.83 11.03 -6.36
C VAL A 249 2.72 12.07 -7.03
N GLN A 250 2.15 13.00 -7.79
CA GLN A 250 2.91 14.05 -8.49
C GLN A 250 3.74 14.92 -7.52
N ILE A 251 3.20 15.27 -6.35
CA ILE A 251 3.93 16.03 -5.33
C ILE A 251 5.13 15.23 -4.82
N LEU A 252 4.91 13.96 -4.48
CA LEU A 252 5.96 13.08 -3.95
C LEU A 252 7.03 12.77 -5.00
N THR A 253 6.65 12.48 -6.25
CA THR A 253 7.59 12.22 -7.34
C THR A 253 8.36 13.46 -7.75
N LYS A 254 7.73 14.64 -7.74
CA LYS A 254 8.42 15.92 -7.96
C LYS A 254 9.45 16.17 -6.86
N TRP A 255 9.04 16.05 -5.60
CA TRP A 255 9.95 16.20 -4.46
C TRP A 255 11.14 15.23 -4.55
N LEU A 256 10.89 13.98 -4.93
CA LEU A 256 11.92 12.97 -5.15
C LEU A 256 12.94 13.38 -6.23
N LYS A 257 12.47 13.98 -7.34
CA LYS A 257 13.30 14.50 -8.43
C LYS A 257 14.14 15.70 -7.95
N ASP A 258 13.52 16.61 -7.22
CA ASP A 258 14.13 17.86 -6.76
C ASP A 258 15.25 17.62 -5.72
N CYS A 259 15.13 16.59 -4.88
CA CYS A 259 16.13 16.30 -3.85
C CYS A 259 17.38 15.55 -4.36
N GLU A 260 17.45 15.18 -5.65
CA GLU A 260 18.52 14.36 -6.24
C GLU A 260 18.88 13.08 -5.44
N VAL A 261 17.98 12.64 -4.56
CA VAL A 261 18.24 11.47 -3.72
C VAL A 261 18.20 10.26 -4.64
N THR A 262 19.38 9.69 -4.92
CA THR A 262 19.48 8.37 -5.54
C THR A 262 19.03 7.34 -4.51
N PHE A 263 17.72 7.16 -4.44
CA PHE A 263 17.12 6.06 -3.73
C PHE A 263 17.64 4.78 -4.38
N GLN A 264 18.64 4.14 -3.76
CA GLN A 264 19.05 2.76 -4.07
C GLN A 264 17.93 1.80 -3.62
N THR A 265 16.73 2.03 -4.13
CA THR A 265 15.51 1.31 -3.84
C THR A 265 15.51 0.06 -4.69
N ARG A 266 16.37 -0.91 -4.32
CA ARG A 266 16.61 -2.09 -5.16
C ARG A 266 15.33 -2.79 -5.64
N ASN A 267 14.18 -2.61 -4.98
CA ASN A 267 12.89 -3.18 -5.41
C ASN A 267 11.63 -2.29 -5.27
N TYR A 268 11.66 -1.05 -4.75
CA TYR A 268 10.40 -0.33 -4.50
C TYR A 268 9.73 0.20 -5.78
N GLY A 269 10.51 0.64 -6.77
CA GLY A 269 9.97 1.05 -8.07
C GLY A 269 9.19 -0.07 -8.78
N PHE A 270 9.58 -1.33 -8.58
CA PHE A 270 8.83 -2.50 -9.05
C PHE A 270 7.42 -2.55 -8.44
N PHE A 271 7.32 -2.46 -7.11
CA PHE A 271 6.03 -2.55 -6.41
C PHE A 271 5.14 -1.34 -6.71
N TRP A 272 5.71 -0.14 -6.79
CA TRP A 272 4.97 1.06 -7.15
C TRP A 272 4.38 1.00 -8.56
N LEU A 273 5.17 0.55 -9.54
CA LEU A 273 4.64 0.39 -10.90
C LEU A 273 3.54 -0.67 -10.94
N LEU A 274 3.74 -1.76 -10.21
CA LEU A 274 2.73 -2.80 -10.08
C LEU A 274 1.42 -2.28 -9.51
N ASP A 275 1.49 -1.58 -8.37
CA ASP A 275 0.34 -0.98 -7.73
C ASP A 275 -0.33 0.04 -8.67
N ALA A 276 0.46 0.85 -9.39
CA ALA A 276 -0.04 1.83 -10.35
C ALA A 276 -0.80 1.19 -11.51
N VAL A 277 -0.27 0.11 -12.09
CA VAL A 277 -0.96 -0.64 -13.15
C VAL A 277 -2.23 -1.29 -12.59
N ALA A 278 -2.17 -1.88 -11.39
CA ALA A 278 -3.34 -2.46 -10.75
C ALA A 278 -4.45 -1.42 -10.50
N THR A 279 -4.10 -0.16 -10.25
CA THR A 279 -5.08 0.93 -10.15
C THR A 279 -5.66 1.39 -11.48
N ARG A 280 -5.09 0.94 -12.62
CA ARG A 280 -5.45 1.37 -13.99
C ARG A 280 -5.38 2.89 -14.19
N ASN A 281 -4.53 3.56 -13.43
CA ASN A 281 -4.36 5.01 -13.51
C ASN A 281 -3.16 5.36 -14.39
N GLU A 282 -3.44 5.66 -15.66
CA GLU A 282 -2.39 5.98 -16.65
C GLU A 282 -1.52 7.16 -16.24
N THR A 283 -2.08 8.16 -15.55
CA THR A 283 -1.33 9.33 -15.13
C THR A 283 -0.27 8.95 -14.09
N ILE A 284 -0.60 8.09 -13.14
CA ILE A 284 0.35 7.58 -12.14
C ILE A 284 1.42 6.74 -12.82
N VAL A 285 1.04 5.86 -13.75
CA VAL A 285 2.00 5.05 -14.52
C VAL A 285 2.99 5.95 -15.26
N LYS A 286 2.51 6.95 -16.02
CA LYS A 286 3.36 7.92 -16.73
C LYS A 286 4.29 8.68 -15.78
N GLU A 287 3.78 9.13 -14.63
CA GLU A 287 4.56 9.88 -13.65
C GLU A 287 5.70 9.03 -13.06
N LEU A 288 5.43 7.75 -12.73
CA LEU A 288 6.44 6.82 -12.23
C LEU A 288 7.48 6.47 -13.30
N LEU A 289 7.04 6.22 -14.53
CA LEU A 289 7.94 5.92 -15.66
C LEU A 289 8.88 7.08 -15.98
N ALA A 290 8.43 8.33 -15.79
CA ALA A 290 9.27 9.52 -15.93
C ALA A 290 10.34 9.66 -14.82
N MET A 291 10.33 8.81 -13.80
CA MET A 291 11.35 8.81 -12.76
C MET A 291 12.57 7.99 -13.17
N LYS A 292 13.77 8.51 -12.87
CA LYS A 292 15.03 7.80 -13.10
C LYS A 292 15.25 6.74 -12.01
N PHE A 293 14.66 5.56 -12.15
CA PHE A 293 14.89 4.44 -11.23
C PHE A 293 16.18 3.67 -11.52
N CYS A 294 16.88 3.24 -10.47
CA CYS A 294 18.04 2.35 -10.54
C CYS A 294 17.78 1.12 -9.65
N PRO A 295 17.86 -0.15 -10.12
CA PRO A 295 18.24 -0.66 -11.44
C PRO A 295 17.04 -1.04 -12.33
N ARG A 296 17.17 -0.80 -13.64
CA ARG A 296 16.19 -1.13 -14.70
C ARG A 296 15.65 -2.57 -14.64
N ALA A 297 16.41 -3.52 -14.11
CA ALA A 297 16.01 -4.93 -14.05
C ALA A 297 14.77 -5.20 -13.17
N SER A 298 14.69 -4.58 -11.97
CA SER A 298 13.52 -4.71 -11.11
C SER A 298 12.31 -4.04 -11.75
N PHE A 299 12.50 -2.92 -12.42
CA PHE A 299 11.44 -2.21 -13.12
C PHE A 299 10.87 -3.02 -14.30
N LEU A 300 11.73 -3.62 -15.11
CA LEU A 300 11.35 -4.51 -16.22
C LEU A 300 10.61 -5.76 -15.72
N ARG A 301 11.02 -6.33 -14.59
CA ARG A 301 10.24 -7.40 -13.93
C ARG A 301 8.85 -6.94 -13.50
N GLY A 302 8.72 -5.67 -13.13
CA GLY A 302 7.45 -5.05 -12.71
C GLY A 302 6.49 -4.99 -13.87
N LEU A 303 6.98 -4.49 -14.99
CA LEU A 303 6.29 -4.55 -16.27
C LEU A 303 5.94 -6.00 -16.63
N GLN A 304 6.84 -6.98 -16.42
CA GLN A 304 6.56 -8.39 -16.76
C GLN A 304 5.35 -8.91 -16.01
N PHE A 305 5.33 -8.62 -14.73
CA PHE A 305 4.31 -9.09 -13.84
C PHE A 305 2.98 -8.35 -14.01
N CYS A 306 3.01 -7.03 -14.24
CA CYS A 306 1.83 -6.23 -14.55
C CYS A 306 1.06 -6.79 -15.74
N CYS A 307 1.81 -7.18 -16.76
CA CYS A 307 1.22 -7.72 -17.96
C CYS A 307 0.66 -9.13 -17.72
N SER A 308 1.26 -9.93 -16.82
CA SER A 308 0.81 -11.31 -16.57
C SER A 308 -0.37 -11.42 -15.61
N ILE A 309 -0.54 -10.52 -14.65
CA ILE A 309 -1.64 -10.61 -13.65
C ILE A 309 -3.01 -10.56 -14.30
N GLU A 310 -3.23 -9.67 -15.27
CA GLU A 310 -4.56 -9.54 -15.85
C GLU A 310 -4.88 -10.66 -16.86
N TYR A 311 -3.87 -11.31 -17.45
CA TYR A 311 -4.05 -12.60 -18.13
C TYR A 311 -4.67 -13.62 -17.17
N PHE A 312 -4.15 -13.72 -15.94
CA PHE A 312 -4.70 -14.60 -14.92
C PHE A 312 -6.06 -14.16 -14.38
N ASN A 313 -6.36 -12.86 -14.34
CA ASN A 313 -7.70 -12.38 -13.95
C ASN A 313 -8.75 -12.59 -15.04
N SER A 314 -8.36 -12.64 -16.33
CA SER A 314 -9.25 -12.97 -17.45
C SER A 314 -9.59 -14.47 -17.52
N GLN A 315 -8.77 -15.32 -16.89
CA GLN A 315 -9.01 -16.74 -16.71
C GLN A 315 -9.59 -16.99 -15.30
N GLU A 316 -10.92 -16.97 -15.16
CA GLU A 316 -11.62 -17.09 -13.87
C GLU A 316 -11.08 -18.23 -12.95
N SER A 317 -10.88 -17.89 -11.67
CA SER A 317 -11.27 -18.67 -10.47
C SER A 317 -10.23 -19.27 -9.48
N THR A 318 -8.89 -19.18 -9.64
CA THR A 318 -8.01 -20.02 -8.75
C THR A 318 -6.89 -19.36 -7.94
N LEU A 319 -6.60 -18.06 -8.06
CA LEU A 319 -5.52 -17.45 -7.26
C LEU A 319 -6.07 -16.49 -6.18
N LYS A 320 -6.15 -16.99 -4.93
CA LYS A 320 -6.47 -16.19 -3.74
C LYS A 320 -5.35 -15.21 -3.32
N ASP A 321 -4.17 -15.34 -3.91
CA ASP A 321 -3.04 -14.45 -3.71
C ASP A 321 -2.20 -14.40 -5.00
N PRO A 322 -2.27 -13.30 -5.79
CA PRO A 322 -1.50 -13.18 -7.03
C PRO A 322 0.03 -13.11 -6.77
N TYR A 323 0.46 -12.95 -5.51
CA TYR A 323 1.87 -12.83 -5.13
C TYR A 323 2.50 -14.14 -4.65
N ALA A 324 1.71 -15.19 -4.37
CA ALA A 324 2.18 -16.39 -3.66
C ALA A 324 2.97 -17.41 -4.51
N ARG A 325 2.90 -17.32 -5.84
CA ARG A 325 3.71 -18.13 -6.76
C ARG A 325 4.13 -17.25 -7.92
N LEU A 326 5.40 -16.87 -7.94
CA LEU A 326 6.04 -16.33 -9.13
C LEU A 326 6.46 -17.53 -10.00
N PRO A 327 5.72 -17.89 -11.07
CA PRO A 327 6.34 -18.70 -12.10
C PRO A 327 7.55 -17.94 -12.63
N GLU A 328 8.66 -18.65 -12.88
CA GLU A 328 9.74 -18.13 -13.73
C GLU A 328 9.19 -17.97 -15.15
N ILE A 329 8.46 -16.87 -15.37
CA ILE A 329 7.93 -16.52 -16.67
C ILE A 329 9.14 -16.10 -17.51
N GLN A 330 9.60 -16.98 -18.40
CA GLN A 330 10.65 -16.68 -19.40
C GLN A 330 10.13 -15.79 -20.56
N VAL A 331 8.93 -15.26 -20.42
CA VAL A 331 8.22 -14.45 -21.42
C VAL A 331 8.51 -12.98 -21.14
N SER A 332 8.84 -12.20 -22.17
CA SER A 332 9.17 -10.78 -22.01
C SER A 332 7.94 -9.94 -21.61
N PRO A 333 8.13 -8.82 -20.87
CA PRO A 333 7.04 -7.99 -20.39
C PRO A 333 6.10 -7.49 -21.47
N GLU A 334 6.69 -7.06 -22.57
CA GLU A 334 6.03 -6.48 -23.72
C GLU A 334 5.17 -7.52 -24.43
N ARG A 335 5.62 -8.79 -24.46
CA ARG A 335 4.89 -9.90 -25.07
C ARG A 335 3.61 -10.20 -24.31
N ILE A 336 3.66 -10.13 -22.99
CA ILE A 336 2.48 -10.29 -22.16
C ILE A 336 1.60 -9.02 -22.22
N ALA A 337 2.19 -7.83 -22.37
CA ALA A 337 1.43 -6.58 -22.50
C ALA A 337 0.57 -6.56 -23.77
N ILE A 338 1.17 -7.05 -24.85
CA ILE A 338 0.59 -7.15 -26.19
C ILE A 338 -0.52 -8.20 -26.22
N TRP A 339 -0.30 -9.39 -25.65
CA TRP A 339 -1.34 -10.42 -25.52
C TRP A 339 -2.59 -9.98 -24.76
N ASN A 340 -2.46 -8.95 -23.93
CA ASN A 340 -3.58 -8.42 -23.16
C ASN A 340 -4.03 -7.02 -23.60
N ARG A 341 -3.51 -6.52 -24.73
CA ARG A 341 -3.88 -5.23 -25.35
C ARG A 341 -3.76 -4.02 -24.42
N TYR A 342 -2.73 -3.97 -23.59
CA TYR A 342 -2.48 -2.81 -22.72
C TYR A 342 -1.86 -1.64 -23.47
N GLU A 343 -2.64 -1.06 -24.38
CA GLU A 343 -2.22 0.05 -25.24
C GLU A 343 -1.54 1.18 -24.45
N ALA A 344 -2.10 1.57 -23.31
CA ALA A 344 -1.53 2.61 -22.47
C ALA A 344 -0.17 2.24 -21.88
N ILE A 345 -0.01 1.00 -21.39
CA ILE A 345 1.25 0.51 -20.82
C ILE A 345 2.30 0.37 -21.91
N ILE A 346 1.92 -0.15 -23.08
CA ILE A 346 2.85 -0.37 -24.18
C ILE A 346 3.29 0.95 -24.78
N ARG A 347 2.37 1.89 -25.06
CA ARG A 347 2.71 3.26 -25.48
C ARG A 347 3.65 3.93 -24.47
N CYS A 348 3.42 3.71 -23.18
CA CYS A 348 4.28 4.24 -22.13
C CYS A 348 5.67 3.59 -22.10
N VAL A 349 5.79 2.26 -22.26
CA VAL A 349 7.07 1.55 -22.36
C VAL A 349 7.85 2.01 -23.60
N ILE A 350 7.16 2.21 -24.72
CA ILE A 350 7.79 2.66 -25.96
C ILE A 350 8.23 4.12 -25.87
N GLY A 351 7.41 5.01 -25.30
CA GLY A 351 7.76 6.41 -25.09
C GLY A 351 8.98 6.62 -24.17
N LEU A 352 9.31 5.65 -23.31
CA LEU A 352 10.56 5.67 -22.54
C LEU A 352 11.80 5.39 -23.40
N SER A 353 11.64 4.65 -24.49
CA SER A 353 12.71 4.36 -25.45
C SER A 353 13.11 5.58 -26.26
N GLU A 354 12.15 6.43 -26.62
CA GLU A 354 12.37 7.64 -27.42
C GLU A 354 13.27 8.66 -26.70
N ASN A 355 13.20 8.70 -25.37
CA ASN A 355 14.03 9.57 -24.53
C ASN A 355 15.42 8.98 -24.20
N SER A 356 15.72 7.76 -24.66
CA SER A 356 17.00 7.08 -24.49
C SER A 356 17.39 6.37 -25.80
N PRO A 357 17.82 7.12 -26.84
CA PRO A 357 18.01 6.62 -28.21
C PRO A 357 19.07 5.51 -28.38
N SER A 358 19.75 5.09 -27.31
CA SER A 358 20.71 3.99 -27.29
C SER A 358 20.13 2.62 -26.88
N ASP A 359 18.82 2.49 -26.63
CA ASP A 359 18.26 1.22 -26.14
C ASP A 359 18.07 0.19 -27.27
N GLU A 360 19.15 -0.53 -27.60
CA GLU A 360 19.17 -1.77 -28.41
C GLU A 360 18.31 -2.90 -27.83
N LEU A 361 17.77 -2.74 -26.62
CA LEU A 361 16.99 -3.77 -25.93
C LEU A 361 15.50 -3.80 -26.32
N LEU A 362 14.90 -2.66 -26.70
CA LEU A 362 13.45 -2.58 -26.99
C LEU A 362 13.09 -2.94 -28.44
N ARG A 363 14.00 -2.73 -29.40
CA ARG A 363 13.77 -3.09 -30.82
C ARG A 363 13.60 -4.61 -31.03
N PRO A 364 14.44 -5.49 -30.44
CA PRO A 364 14.22 -6.93 -30.51
C PRO A 364 12.90 -7.38 -29.86
N LEU A 365 12.33 -6.58 -28.94
CA LEU A 365 11.14 -6.94 -28.16
C LEU A 365 9.83 -6.70 -28.93
N GLY A 366 9.72 -5.60 -29.68
CA GLY A 366 8.58 -5.36 -30.58
C GLY A 366 8.50 -6.39 -31.70
N CYS A 367 9.65 -6.74 -32.31
CA CYS A 367 9.74 -7.77 -33.35
C CYS A 367 9.39 -9.17 -32.81
N ARG A 368 9.87 -9.53 -31.61
CA ARG A 368 9.51 -10.82 -30.97
C ARG A 368 8.03 -10.90 -30.62
N ALA A 369 7.43 -9.82 -30.14
CA ALA A 369 6.00 -9.84 -29.85
C ALA A 369 5.15 -10.01 -31.13
N LEU A 370 5.58 -9.39 -32.23
CA LEU A 370 4.98 -9.61 -33.55
C LEU A 370 5.19 -11.05 -34.04
N GLU A 371 6.40 -11.61 -33.92
CA GLU A 371 6.69 -13.03 -34.21
C GLU A 371 5.76 -13.97 -33.46
N ASP A 372 5.53 -13.71 -32.18
CA ASP A 372 4.69 -14.56 -31.34
C ASP A 372 3.19 -14.38 -31.64
N ALA A 373 2.75 -13.16 -31.98
CA ALA A 373 1.38 -12.91 -32.46
C ALA A 373 1.12 -13.62 -33.81
N LEU A 374 2.13 -13.62 -34.70
CA LEU A 374 2.10 -14.35 -35.96
C LEU A 374 2.02 -15.86 -35.74
N LYS A 375 2.81 -16.42 -34.81
CA LYS A 375 2.77 -17.85 -34.46
C LYS A 375 1.46 -18.27 -33.78
N GLY A 376 0.80 -17.36 -33.07
CA GLY A 376 -0.48 -17.61 -32.41
C GLY A 376 -1.70 -17.44 -33.31
N GLU A 377 -1.52 -16.96 -34.56
CA GLU A 377 -2.61 -16.62 -35.49
C GLU A 377 -3.66 -15.66 -34.91
N HIS A 378 -3.26 -14.79 -33.97
CA HIS A 378 -4.15 -13.83 -33.33
C HIS A 378 -4.25 -12.55 -34.16
N ASP A 379 -5.16 -12.54 -35.14
CA ASP A 379 -5.31 -11.43 -36.11
C ASP A 379 -5.45 -10.05 -35.45
N GLU A 380 -6.21 -9.95 -34.36
CA GLU A 380 -6.42 -8.71 -33.64
C GLU A 380 -5.17 -8.22 -32.90
N ASP A 381 -4.32 -9.14 -32.44
CA ASP A 381 -3.06 -8.80 -31.76
C ASP A 381 -1.98 -8.41 -32.78
N ILE A 382 -1.98 -9.04 -33.96
CA ILE A 382 -1.14 -8.63 -35.10
C ILE A 382 -1.48 -7.19 -35.50
N ASP A 383 -2.76 -6.88 -35.71
CA ASP A 383 -3.21 -5.54 -36.08
C ASP A 383 -2.83 -4.50 -35.01
N PHE A 384 -3.00 -4.87 -33.74
CA PHE A 384 -2.64 -4.03 -32.61
C PHE A 384 -1.14 -3.72 -32.55
N VAL A 385 -0.27 -4.73 -32.68
CA VAL A 385 1.20 -4.55 -32.65
C VAL A 385 1.69 -3.75 -33.85
N LEU A 386 1.16 -4.01 -35.04
CA LEU A 386 1.53 -3.29 -36.25
C LEU A 386 1.14 -1.81 -36.13
N LYS A 387 -0.11 -1.53 -35.76
CA LYS A 387 -0.61 -0.17 -35.55
C LYS A 387 0.21 0.57 -34.50
N LEU A 388 0.46 -0.08 -33.36
CA LEU A 388 1.23 0.49 -32.28
C LEU A 388 2.65 0.83 -32.72
N GLY A 389 3.35 -0.08 -33.41
CA GLY A 389 4.72 0.21 -33.84
C GLY A 389 4.82 1.27 -34.93
N VAL A 390 3.77 1.48 -35.74
CA VAL A 390 3.66 2.61 -36.68
C VAL A 390 3.42 3.92 -35.91
N GLU A 391 2.53 3.91 -34.93
CA GLU A 391 2.21 5.10 -34.14
C GLU A 391 3.36 5.57 -33.24
N THR A 392 4.21 4.64 -32.78
CA THR A 392 5.34 4.93 -31.90
C THR A 392 6.70 4.94 -32.61
N GLY A 393 6.74 4.85 -33.94
CA GLY A 393 8.00 4.84 -34.70
C GLY A 393 8.96 3.68 -34.37
N LEU A 394 8.46 2.56 -33.83
CA LEU A 394 9.27 1.37 -33.54
C LEU A 394 9.84 0.74 -34.82
N TRP A 395 9.13 0.93 -35.94
CA TRP A 395 9.48 0.38 -37.24
C TRP A 395 10.40 1.33 -38.02
N ASP A 396 11.62 1.55 -37.54
CA ASP A 396 12.66 2.29 -38.29
C ASP A 396 13.27 1.43 -39.43
N VAL A 397 14.24 1.99 -40.16
CA VAL A 397 14.92 1.32 -41.29
C VAL A 397 15.62 0.02 -40.87
N SER A 398 16.12 -0.09 -39.64
CA SER A 398 16.73 -1.33 -39.12
C SER A 398 15.66 -2.37 -38.76
N SER A 399 14.51 -1.93 -38.25
CA SER A 399 13.34 -2.78 -38.00
C SER A 399 12.67 -3.25 -39.31
N ALA A 400 12.78 -2.50 -40.40
CA ALA A 400 12.21 -2.85 -41.70
C ALA A 400 12.85 -4.11 -42.32
N GLU A 401 14.16 -4.32 -42.15
CA GLU A 401 14.81 -5.56 -42.57
C GLU A 401 14.34 -6.76 -41.76
N MET A 402 14.11 -6.56 -40.47
CA MET A 402 13.60 -7.59 -39.57
C MET A 402 12.13 -7.95 -39.91
N LEU A 403 11.27 -6.95 -40.13
CA LEU A 403 9.90 -7.12 -40.61
C LEU A 403 9.83 -7.81 -41.98
N ARG A 404 10.77 -7.53 -42.88
CA ARG A 404 10.92 -8.27 -44.15
C ARG A 404 11.31 -9.73 -43.91
N GLY A 405 12.15 -10.00 -42.91
CA GLY A 405 12.41 -11.36 -42.44
C GLY A 405 11.14 -12.08 -41.96
N LEU A 406 10.27 -11.36 -41.24
CA LEU A 406 8.99 -11.88 -40.73
C LEU A 406 7.93 -12.08 -41.81
N LEU A 407 8.02 -11.39 -42.95
CA LEU A 407 7.15 -11.61 -44.10
C LEU A 407 7.32 -12.99 -44.73
N HIS A 408 8.48 -13.65 -44.56
CA HIS A 408 8.73 -14.96 -45.16
C HIS A 408 7.87 -16.07 -44.55
N SER A 409 7.66 -16.08 -43.23
CA SER A 409 6.87 -17.14 -42.56
C SER A 409 5.39 -17.15 -42.99
N PRO A 410 4.62 -16.05 -42.94
CA PRO A 410 3.22 -16.05 -43.38
C PRO A 410 3.03 -16.34 -44.87
N LEU A 411 4.04 -16.02 -45.70
CA LEU A 411 4.01 -16.35 -47.13
C LEU A 411 4.24 -17.85 -47.37
N GLU A 412 5.11 -18.48 -46.59
CA GLU A 412 5.32 -19.94 -46.59
C GLU A 412 4.08 -20.70 -46.08
N ASP A 413 3.41 -20.16 -45.06
CA ASP A 413 2.20 -20.73 -44.47
C ASP A 413 0.91 -20.41 -45.27
N GLY A 414 1.02 -19.63 -46.36
CA GLY A 414 -0.11 -19.29 -47.24
C GLY A 414 -1.09 -18.23 -46.68
N ASN A 415 -0.75 -17.56 -45.58
CA ASN A 415 -1.59 -16.55 -44.93
C ASN A 415 -1.44 -15.17 -45.61
N GLN A 416 -2.05 -15.03 -46.79
CA GLN A 416 -1.99 -13.81 -47.61
C GLN A 416 -2.54 -12.56 -46.90
N SER A 417 -3.47 -12.73 -45.96
CA SER A 417 -4.07 -11.63 -45.19
C SER A 417 -3.04 -10.95 -44.28
N VAL A 418 -2.28 -11.76 -43.54
CA VAL A 418 -1.21 -11.29 -42.65
C VAL A 418 -0.06 -10.66 -43.45
N ALA A 419 0.35 -11.29 -44.56
CA ALA A 419 1.40 -10.75 -45.42
C ALA A 419 1.03 -9.38 -46.02
N LYS A 420 -0.26 -9.18 -46.38
CA LYS A 420 -0.74 -7.89 -46.88
C LYS A 420 -0.68 -6.80 -45.80
N ARG A 421 -1.05 -7.13 -44.57
CA ARG A 421 -1.01 -6.21 -43.41
C ARG A 421 0.42 -5.83 -43.02
N LEU A 422 1.34 -6.78 -42.97
CA LEU A 422 2.77 -6.53 -42.74
C LEU A 422 3.37 -5.60 -43.80
N ASN A 423 3.05 -5.84 -45.08
CA ASN A 423 3.49 -4.98 -46.17
C ASN A 423 2.91 -3.56 -46.07
N GLN A 424 1.65 -3.41 -45.65
CA GLN A 424 1.05 -2.09 -45.43
C GLN A 424 1.76 -1.33 -44.30
N ALA A 425 2.01 -1.98 -43.16
CA ALA A 425 2.71 -1.36 -42.03
C ALA A 425 4.14 -0.92 -42.41
N LEU A 426 4.84 -1.72 -43.22
CA LEU A 426 6.15 -1.35 -43.79
C LEU A 426 6.08 -0.11 -44.68
N GLN A 427 5.06 -0.01 -45.54
CA GLN A 427 4.87 1.16 -46.41
C GLN A 427 4.53 2.42 -45.60
N ASP A 428 3.72 2.28 -44.55
CA ASP A 428 3.35 3.37 -43.66
C ASP A 428 4.56 3.88 -42.87
N ALA A 429 5.38 2.97 -42.35
CA ALA A 429 6.64 3.28 -41.67
C ALA A 429 7.65 3.98 -42.60
N ASP A 430 7.86 3.47 -43.81
CA ASP A 430 8.72 4.11 -44.83
C ASP A 430 8.24 5.52 -45.21
N SER A 431 6.92 5.73 -45.22
CA SER A 431 6.32 7.03 -45.54
C SER A 431 6.51 8.04 -44.40
N GLN A 432 6.36 7.61 -43.14
CA GLN A 432 6.66 8.44 -41.96
C GLN A 432 8.15 8.82 -41.90
N ALA A 433 9.06 7.87 -42.15
CA ALA A 433 10.50 8.12 -42.14
C ALA A 433 10.92 9.15 -43.21
N LYS A 434 10.26 9.17 -44.38
CA LYS A 434 10.52 10.13 -45.46
C LYS A 434 9.85 11.49 -45.26
N GLY A 435 8.77 11.56 -44.50
CA GLY A 435 8.03 12.81 -44.24
C GLY A 435 8.53 13.62 -43.03
N GLY A 436 9.37 13.02 -42.17
CA GLY A 436 9.96 13.66 -40.99
C GLY A 436 11.38 14.22 -41.17
N ALA A 437 11.96 14.12 -42.37
CA ALA A 437 13.22 14.74 -42.77
C ALA A 437 12.96 16.06 -43.52
#